data_AF-A0ABD3VZ74-F1
#
_entry.id   AF-A0ABD3VZ74-F1
#
_cell.length_a   1.000
_cell.length_b   1.000
_cell.length_c   1.000
_cell.angle_alpha   90.00
_cell.angle_beta   90.00
_cell.angle_gamma   90.00
#
_symmetry.space_group_name_H-M   'P 1'
#
loop_
_entity.id
_entity.type
_entity.pdbx_description
1 polymer ?
#
loop_
_entity_poly.entity_id
_entity_poly.type
_entity_poly.pdbx_seq_one_letter_code
_entity_poly.pdbx_strand_id
1 'polypeptide(L)'
;ELHRTVLNRCLPRLIKHLDFIKIYLSVKKKAILDDVTLRDIKEQTTRTNKIMELIERVKQRGRKAYDVFKECLGESRQTELLDELKKVEAKFQMHETGIYPLSTV
;
A
#
# COMPACT_ATOMS: atom_id res chain seq x y z
N GLU A 1 -0.17 -14.60 -1.94
CA GLU A 1 -1.23 -13.65 -2.37
C GLU A 1 -1.60 -12.52 -1.39
N LEU A 2 -1.41 -12.67 -0.08
CA LEU A 2 -1.89 -11.74 0.98
C LEU A 2 -1.73 -10.24 0.68
N HIS A 3 -0.52 -9.78 0.30
CA HIS A 3 -0.25 -8.35 0.03
C HIS A 3 -1.14 -7.78 -1.08
N ARG A 4 -1.47 -8.56 -2.11
CA ARG A 4 -2.37 -8.12 -3.20
C ARG A 4 -3.79 -7.95 -2.68
N THR A 5 -4.26 -8.89 -1.85
CA THR A 5 -5.58 -8.83 -1.23
C THR A 5 -5.72 -7.63 -0.30
N VAL A 6 -4.71 -7.37 0.54
CA VAL A 6 -4.69 -6.21 1.44
C VAL A 6 -4.71 -4.91 0.64
N LEU A 7 -3.85 -4.77 -0.38
CA LEU A 7 -3.80 -3.58 -1.22
C LEU A 7 -5.11 -3.35 -1.98
N ASN A 8 -5.73 -4.40 -2.54
CA ASN A 8 -7.02 -4.28 -3.22
C ASN A 8 -8.13 -3.82 -2.27
N ARG A 9 -8.14 -4.33 -1.03
CA ARG A 9 -9.16 -3.99 -0.04
C ARG A 9 -9.01 -2.57 0.51
N CYS A 10 -7.77 -2.10 0.65
CA CYS A 10 -7.46 -0.73 1.06
C CYS A 10 -7.45 0.28 -0.12
N LEU A 11 -7.52 -0.18 -1.37
CA LEU A 11 -7.40 0.66 -2.57
C LEU A 11 -8.35 1.87 -2.57
N PRO A 12 -9.65 1.75 -2.22
CA PRO A 12 -10.55 2.92 -2.19
C PRO A 12 -10.10 3.98 -1.19
N ARG A 13 -9.59 3.56 -0.04
CA ARG A 13 -9.12 4.45 1.02
C ARG A 13 -7.77 5.08 0.66
N LEU A 14 -6.87 4.31 0.04
CA LEU A 14 -5.62 4.81 -0.53
C LEU A 14 -5.89 5.87 -1.60
N ILE A 15 -6.78 5.62 -2.57
CA ILE A 15 -7.14 6.63 -3.60
C ILE A 15 -7.65 7.93 -2.97
N LYS A 16 -8.47 7.82 -1.91
CA LYS A 16 -9.10 8.97 -1.28
C LYS A 16 -8.10 9.81 -0.46
N HIS A 17 -7.25 9.15 0.35
CA HIS A 17 -6.47 9.82 1.38
C HIS A 17 -4.95 9.83 1.14
N LEU A 18 -4.42 9.04 0.21
CA LEU A 18 -2.99 9.00 -0.05
C LEU A 18 -2.51 10.33 -0.64
N ASP A 19 -1.50 10.91 0.00
CA ASP A 19 -0.76 12.05 -0.50
C ASP A 19 0.32 11.56 -1.48
N PHE A 20 0.03 11.71 -2.77
CA PHE A 20 0.90 11.25 -3.84
C PHE A 20 2.27 11.93 -3.81
N ILE A 21 2.35 13.22 -3.47
CA ILE A 21 3.62 13.96 -3.52
C ILE A 21 4.55 13.45 -2.43
N LYS A 22 4.03 13.29 -1.21
CA LYS A 22 4.81 12.78 -0.08
C LYS A 22 5.27 11.35 -0.31
N ILE A 23 4.37 10.47 -0.75
CA ILE A 23 4.73 9.06 -0.97
C ILE A 23 5.70 8.90 -2.14
N TYR A 24 5.56 9.71 -3.20
CA TYR A 24 6.42 9.66 -4.38
C TYR A 24 7.89 9.89 -4.02
N LEU A 25 8.19 10.89 -3.17
CA LEU A 25 9.55 11.17 -2.73
C LEU A 25 10.15 9.99 -1.94
N SER A 26 9.36 9.40 -1.04
CA SER A 26 9.78 8.26 -0.22
C SER A 26 10.01 7.00 -1.08
N VAL A 27 9.10 6.72 -2.02
CA VAL A 27 9.20 5.59 -2.96
C VAL A 27 10.42 5.75 -3.87
N LYS A 28 10.67 6.95 -4.38
CA LYS A 28 11.86 7.26 -5.19
C LYS A 28 13.15 7.02 -4.39
N LYS A 29 13.21 7.50 -3.14
CA LYS A 29 14.38 7.33 -2.27
C LYS A 29 14.69 5.86 -1.97
N LYS A 30 13.65 5.04 -1.81
CA LYS A 30 13.77 3.60 -1.52
C LYS A 30 13.94 2.72 -2.77
N ALA A 31 13.97 3.31 -3.96
CA ALA A 31 14.15 2.63 -5.24
C ALA A 31 13.22 1.40 -5.43
N ILE A 32 11.98 1.47 -4.93
CA ILE A 32 11.00 0.39 -5.07
C ILE A 32 10.60 0.20 -6.53
N LEU A 33 10.51 1.32 -7.25
CA LEU A 33 10.19 1.41 -8.66
C LEU A 33 11.33 2.14 -9.37
N ASP A 34 11.63 1.71 -10.59
CA ASP A 34 12.60 2.38 -11.46
C ASP A 34 12.13 3.80 -11.84
N ASP A 35 13.09 4.68 -12.15
CA ASP A 35 12.81 6.09 -12.48
C ASP A 35 11.91 6.25 -13.72
N VAL A 36 11.94 5.28 -14.65
CA VAL A 36 11.06 5.26 -15.83
C VAL A 36 9.62 5.02 -15.39
N THR A 37 9.37 3.96 -14.64
CA THR A 37 8.04 3.65 -14.09
C THR A 37 7.52 4.79 -13.21
N LEU A 38 8.38 5.41 -12.39
CA LEU A 38 7.98 6.57 -11.58
C LEU A 38 7.64 7.79 -12.42
N ARG A 39 8.32 7.98 -13.56
CA ARG A 39 7.98 9.05 -14.51
C ARG A 39 6.62 8.78 -15.16
N ASP A 40 6.38 7.56 -15.63
CA ASP A 40 5.09 7.15 -16.22
C ASP A 40 3.92 7.36 -15.25
N ILE A 41 4.12 7.02 -13.97
CA ILE A 41 3.12 7.27 -12.92
C ILE A 41 2.93 8.79 -12.74
N LYS A 42 4.00 9.57 -12.70
CA LYS A 42 3.90 11.03 -12.50
C LYS A 42 3.17 11.73 -13.65
N GLU A 43 3.30 11.22 -14.87
CA GLU A 43 2.71 11.78 -16.09
C GLU A 43 1.21 11.48 -16.25
N GLN A 44 0.63 10.62 -15.40
CA GLN A 44 -0.83 10.41 -15.39
C GLN A 44 -1.60 11.71 -15.13
N THR A 45 -2.79 11.82 -15.72
CA THR A 45 -3.58 13.07 -15.71
C THR A 45 -4.18 13.38 -14.34
N THR A 46 -4.71 12.37 -13.63
CA THR A 46 -5.43 12.57 -12.37
C THR A 46 -4.69 11.96 -11.18
N ARG A 47 -4.84 12.56 -9.99
CA ARG A 47 -4.28 11.99 -8.74
C ARG A 47 -4.72 10.54 -8.54
N THR A 48 -5.98 10.24 -8.86
CA THR A 48 -6.54 8.89 -8.76
C THR A 48 -5.77 7.90 -9.63
N ASN A 49 -5.54 8.23 -10.91
CA ASN A 49 -4.78 7.36 -11.82
C ASN A 49 -3.34 7.18 -11.35
N LYS A 50 -2.69 8.24 -10.83
CA LYS A 50 -1.35 8.15 -10.24
C LYS A 50 -1.30 7.14 -9.09
N ILE A 51 -2.27 7.21 -8.18
CA ILE A 51 -2.33 6.32 -7.02
C ILE A 51 -2.65 4.89 -7.46
N MET A 52 -3.61 4.70 -8.36
CA MET A 52 -3.96 3.36 -8.87
C MET A 52 -2.77 2.69 -9.54
N GLU A 53 -2.07 3.40 -10.43
CA GLU A 53 -0.89 2.86 -11.11
C GLU A 53 0.24 2.56 -10.11
N LEU A 54 0.50 3.45 -9.15
CA LEU A 54 1.49 3.21 -8.10
C LEU A 54 1.21 1.93 -7.32
N ILE A 55 -0.03 1.73 -6.87
CA ILE A 55 -0.42 0.54 -6.11
C ILE A 55 -0.34 -0.71 -6.98
N GLU A 56 -0.73 -0.63 -8.26
CA GLU A 56 -0.65 -1.76 -9.18
C GLU A 56 0.80 -2.19 -9.43
N ARG A 57 1.71 -1.23 -9.62
CA ARG A 57 3.15 -1.54 -9.76
C ARG A 57 3.72 -2.16 -8.49
N VAL A 58 3.34 -1.68 -7.30
CA VAL A 58 3.75 -2.29 -6.02
C VAL A 58 3.22 -3.73 -5.90
N LYS A 59 1.96 -3.99 -6.29
CA LYS A 59 1.36 -5.34 -6.31
C LYS A 59 2.10 -6.30 -7.24
N GLN A 60 2.55 -5.83 -8.40
CA GLN A 60 3.26 -6.63 -9.39
C GLN A 60 4.67 -6.98 -8.92
N ARG A 61 5.38 -6.04 -8.28
CA ARG A 61 6.73 -6.25 -7.73
C ARG A 61 6.77 -7.23 -6.54
N GLY A 62 5.64 -7.46 -5.88
CA GLY A 62 5.46 -8.52 -4.89
C GLY A 62 5.68 -8.09 -3.44
N ARG A 63 5.82 -9.07 -2.54
CA ARG A 63 5.80 -8.85 -1.08
C ARG A 63 6.88 -7.87 -0.59
N LYS A 64 8.11 -7.96 -1.11
CA LYS A 64 9.19 -7.05 -0.74
C LYS A 64 8.84 -5.59 -1.04
N ALA A 65 8.29 -5.31 -2.22
CA ALA A 65 7.87 -3.96 -2.58
C ALA A 65 6.72 -3.45 -1.69
N TYR A 66 5.81 -4.34 -1.29
CA TYR A 66 4.75 -4.01 -0.35
C TYR A 66 5.28 -3.65 1.05
N ASP A 67 6.25 -4.39 1.58
CA ASP A 67 6.84 -4.10 2.89
C ASP A 67 7.59 -2.75 2.87
N VAL A 68 8.35 -2.47 1.81
CA VAL A 68 9.02 -1.16 1.65
C VAL A 68 7.99 -0.04 1.43
N PHE A 69 6.87 -0.31 0.74
CA PHE A 69 5.77 0.66 0.61
C PHE A 69 5.16 1.01 1.98
N LYS A 70 5.01 0.04 2.88
CA LYS A 70 4.58 0.30 4.27
C LYS A 70 5.58 1.18 5.01
N GLU A 71 6.89 0.96 4.84
CA GLU A 71 7.92 1.86 5.39
C GLU A 71 7.77 3.28 4.83
N CYS A 72 7.57 3.42 3.52
CA CYS A 72 7.38 4.73 2.88
C CYS A 72 6.15 5.47 3.43
N LEU A 73 5.05 4.78 3.74
CA LEU A 73 3.89 5.39 4.39
C LEU A 73 4.23 5.93 5.79
N GLY A 74 5.04 5.17 6.55
CA GLY A 74 5.56 5.60 7.86
C GLY A 74 6.46 6.83 7.75
N GLU A 75 7.46 6.81 6.86
CA GLU A 75 8.38 7.94 6.63
C GLU A 75 7.65 9.19 6.13
N SER A 76 6.59 9.00 5.34
CA SER A 76 5.75 10.10 4.82
C SER A 76 4.76 10.66 5.85
N ARG A 77 4.78 10.15 7.10
CA ARG A 77 3.82 10.46 8.17
C ARG A 77 2.36 10.20 7.80
N GLN A 78 2.11 9.23 6.93
CA GLN A 78 0.77 8.78 6.53
C GLN A 78 0.35 7.57 7.37
N THR A 79 0.46 7.73 8.70
CA THR A 79 0.30 6.64 9.68
C THR A 79 -1.09 6.03 9.66
N GLU A 80 -2.14 6.82 9.45
CA GLU A 80 -3.52 6.31 9.37
C GLU A 80 -3.71 5.26 8.26
N LEU A 81 -3.06 5.46 7.10
CA LEU A 81 -3.10 4.52 5.99
C LEU A 81 -2.26 3.27 6.27
N LEU A 82 -1.13 3.45 6.96
CA LEU A 82 -0.28 2.34 7.40
C LEU A 82 -1.01 1.45 8.43
N ASP A 83 -1.66 2.05 9.41
CA ASP A 83 -2.43 1.34 10.44
C ASP A 83 -3.60 0.56 9.83
N GLU A 84 -4.27 1.14 8.83
CA GLU A 84 -5.31 0.43 8.10
C GLU A 84 -4.78 -0.79 7.35
N LEU A 85 -3.67 -0.64 6.63
CA LEU A 85 -3.03 -1.76 5.93
C LEU A 85 -2.68 -2.88 6.92
N LYS A 86 -2.08 -2.53 8.07
CA LYS A 86 -1.75 -3.49 9.14
C LYS A 86 -3.01 -4.15 9.73
N LYS A 87 -4.08 -3.40 9.94
CA LYS A 87 -5.36 -3.93 10.45
C LYS A 87 -5.98 -4.92 9.49
N VAL A 88 -5.95 -4.63 8.19
CA VAL A 88 -6.46 -5.53 7.15
C VAL A 88 -5.55 -6.76 7.03
N GLU A 89 -4.23 -6.58 7.05
CA GLU A 89 -3.24 -7.66 7.05
C GLU A 89 -3.44 -8.61 8.25
N ALA A 90 -3.60 -8.08 9.46
CA ALA A 90 -3.87 -8.86 10.67
C ALA A 90 -5.17 -9.66 10.58
N LYS A 91 -6.24 -9.07 10.02
CA LYS A 91 -7.52 -9.78 9.80
C LYS A 91 -7.37 -10.99 8.89
N PHE A 92 -6.58 -10.88 7.83
CA PHE A 92 -6.36 -11.99 6.90
C PHE A 92 -5.41 -13.05 7.47
N GLN A 93 -4.38 -12.64 8.22
CA GLN A 93 -3.50 -13.59 8.92
C GLN A 93 -4.26 -14.41 9.97
N MET A 94 -5.16 -13.79 10.74
CA MET A 94 -6.01 -14.49 11.71
C MET A 94 -6.95 -15.52 11.04
N HIS A 95 -7.46 -15.20 9.86
CA HIS A 95 -8.36 -16.07 9.09
C HIS A 95 -7.63 -17.27 8.47
N GLU A 96 -6.34 -17.13 8.12
CA GLU A 96 -5.50 -18.27 7.67
C GLU A 96 -5.03 -19.15 8.83
N THR A 97 -4.87 -18.60 10.04
CA THR A 97 -4.46 -19.36 11.23
C THR A 97 -5.60 -20.03 12.00
N GLY A 98 -6.87 -19.78 11.63
CA GLY A 98 -8.03 -20.42 12.29
C GLY A 98 -8.23 -20.04 13.77
N ILE A 99 -7.58 -18.98 14.26
CA ILE A 99 -7.76 -18.51 15.64
C ILE A 99 -8.84 -17.43 15.63
N TYR A 100 -10.09 -17.86 15.78
CA TYR A 100 -11.17 -16.97 16.16
C TYR A 100 -10.95 -16.54 17.61
N PRO A 101 -11.10 -15.24 17.96
CA PRO A 101 -11.19 -14.87 19.35
C PRO A 101 -12.38 -15.61 19.95
N LEU A 102 -12.15 -16.41 20.98
CA LEU A 102 -13.19 -17.01 21.80
C LEU A 102 -14.18 -15.90 22.14
N SER A 103 -15.39 -15.98 21.57
CA SER A 103 -16.52 -15.22 22.06
C SER A 103 -16.73 -15.67 23.51
N THR A 104 -16.33 -14.85 24.46
CA THR A 104 -16.67 -15.05 25.86
C THR A 104 -18.18 -14.95 25.97
N VAL A 105 -18.78 -16.06 26.38
CA VAL A 105 -20.18 -16.25 26.71
C VAL A 105 -20.61 -15.29 27.82
#